data_AF-N0B6W4-F1
#
_entry.id   AF-N0B6W4-F1
#
_cell.length_a   1.000
_cell.length_b   1.000
_cell.length_c   1.000
_cell.angle_alpha   90.00
_cell.angle_beta   90.00
_cell.angle_gamma   90.00
#
_symmetry.space_group_name_H-M   'P 1'
#
loop_
_entity.id
_entity.type
_entity.pdbx_description
1 polymer ?
#
loop_
_entity_poly.entity_id
_entity_poly.type
_entity_poly.pdbx_seq_one_letter_code
_entity_poly.pdbx_strand_id
1 'polypeptide(L)'
;MSRIRFETQPLLNKSEFQVLVIIAKVARDLNAGFRVMAQTSLGEILRPKPGIWETGDDDLAYRSINSKRADFVIVDRLGIAALVVEYQGHGHYQGNAALRDAVKREALTSAGVTMLEVPARYNWDGVAGEAKRILLRHGDRTDGMVRISEKR
;
A
#
# COMPACT_ATOMS: atom_id res chain seq x y z
N MET A 1 -22.96 9.55 -29.94
CA MET A 1 -21.72 9.99 -29.27
C MET A 1 -22.08 10.69 -27.97
N SER A 2 -21.43 10.33 -26.86
CA SER A 2 -21.60 11.03 -25.58
C SER A 2 -21.35 12.53 -25.76
N ARG A 3 -22.21 13.40 -25.21
CA ARG A 3 -22.02 14.86 -25.17
C ARG A 3 -20.94 15.30 -24.16
N ILE A 4 -20.46 14.38 -23.33
CA ILE A 4 -19.48 14.65 -22.28
C ILE A 4 -18.08 14.49 -22.87
N ARG A 5 -17.27 15.55 -22.72
CA ARG A 5 -15.84 15.53 -23.03
C ARG A 5 -15.06 15.34 -21.73
N PHE A 6 -14.03 14.51 -21.78
CA PHE A 6 -13.13 14.25 -20.66
C PHE A 6 -11.80 14.95 -20.91
N GLU A 7 -11.14 15.38 -19.83
CA GLU A 7 -9.78 15.91 -19.83
C GLU A 7 -8.93 15.20 -18.77
N THR A 8 -7.61 15.30 -18.90
CA THR A 8 -6.68 14.76 -17.91
C THR A 8 -6.59 15.67 -16.69
N GLN A 9 -6.37 15.09 -15.52
CA GLN A 9 -6.12 15.82 -14.27
C GLN A 9 -4.94 15.17 -13.52
N PRO A 10 -4.27 15.90 -12.60
CA PRO A 10 -3.26 15.31 -11.72
C PRO A 10 -3.84 14.15 -10.91
N LEU A 11 -3.08 13.05 -10.80
CA LEU A 11 -3.48 11.89 -9.98
C LEU A 11 -3.40 12.18 -8.48
N LEU A 12 -2.46 13.04 -8.08
CA LEU A 12 -2.12 13.30 -6.68
C LEU A 12 -2.17 14.80 -6.39
N ASN A 13 -2.55 15.14 -5.15
CA ASN A 13 -2.38 16.50 -4.67
C ASN A 13 -0.90 16.82 -4.40
N LYS A 14 -0.58 18.10 -4.14
CA LYS A 14 0.81 18.55 -3.92
C LYS A 14 1.49 17.81 -2.77
N SER A 15 0.79 17.54 -1.67
CA SER A 15 1.36 16.90 -0.50
C SER A 15 1.60 15.40 -0.71
N GLU A 16 0.64 14.69 -1.30
CA GLU A 16 0.79 13.29 -1.70
C GLU A 16 1.93 13.14 -2.71
N PHE A 17 2.06 14.07 -3.66
CA PHE A 17 3.16 14.04 -4.63
C PHE A 17 4.52 14.16 -3.94
N GLN A 18 4.66 14.95 -2.86
CA GLN A 18 5.92 14.98 -2.10
C GLN A 18 6.22 13.63 -1.44
N VAL A 19 5.21 12.96 -0.88
CA VAL A 19 5.37 11.60 -0.33
C VAL A 19 5.80 10.62 -1.41
N LEU A 20 5.20 10.68 -2.61
CA LEU A 20 5.60 9.89 -3.77
C LEU A 20 7.10 10.07 -4.09
N VAL A 21 7.59 11.32 -4.12
CA VAL A 21 9.01 11.58 -4.41
C VAL A 21 9.93 10.92 -3.38
N ILE A 22 9.57 10.97 -2.09
CA ILE A 22 10.33 10.33 -1.01
C ILE A 22 10.43 8.83 -1.23
N ILE A 23 9.28 8.15 -1.33
CA ILE A 23 9.23 6.69 -1.36
C ILE A 23 9.76 6.14 -2.70
N ALA A 24 9.58 6.87 -3.81
CA ALA A 24 10.16 6.52 -5.10
C ALA A 24 11.68 6.65 -5.09
N LYS A 25 12.22 7.68 -4.41
CA LYS A 25 13.67 7.82 -4.21
C LYS A 25 14.21 6.65 -3.38
N VAL A 26 13.57 6.30 -2.28
CA VAL A 26 13.98 5.15 -1.45
C VAL A 26 13.98 3.85 -2.26
N ALA A 27 12.90 3.56 -2.99
CA ALA A 27 12.80 2.36 -3.82
C ALA A 27 13.91 2.29 -4.87
N ARG A 28 14.24 3.42 -5.50
CA ARG A 28 15.32 3.54 -6.47
C ARG A 28 16.70 3.36 -5.84
N ASP A 29 16.97 4.03 -4.73
CA ASP A 29 18.27 4.01 -4.04
C ASP A 29 18.58 2.61 -3.48
N LEU A 30 17.56 1.83 -3.11
CA LEU A 30 17.73 0.43 -2.70
C LEU A 30 18.10 -0.48 -3.87
N ASN A 31 17.79 -0.10 -5.11
CA ASN A 31 18.09 -0.84 -6.34
C ASN A 31 17.75 -2.35 -6.28
N ALA A 32 16.66 -2.70 -5.58
CA ALA A 32 16.25 -4.09 -5.33
C ALA A 32 15.00 -4.51 -6.12
N GLY A 33 14.62 -3.72 -7.14
CA GLY A 33 13.45 -4.00 -7.98
C GLY A 33 12.10 -3.55 -7.41
N PHE A 34 12.08 -2.76 -6.34
CA PHE A 34 10.86 -2.17 -5.78
C PHE A 34 10.22 -1.17 -6.75
N ARG A 35 8.88 -1.15 -6.81
CA ARG A 35 8.10 -0.22 -7.64
C ARG A 35 6.97 0.40 -6.84
N VAL A 36 6.73 1.70 -7.05
CA VAL A 36 5.67 2.45 -6.36
C VAL A 36 4.44 2.54 -7.25
N MET A 37 3.28 2.18 -6.71
CA MET A 37 1.97 2.27 -7.32
C MET A 37 1.13 3.28 -6.53
N ALA A 38 0.66 4.35 -7.18
CA ALA A 38 -0.17 5.37 -6.53
C ALA A 38 -1.66 5.04 -6.71
N GLN A 39 -2.48 5.39 -5.72
CA GLN A 39 -3.93 5.22 -5.74
C GLN A 39 -4.29 3.76 -6.12
N THR A 40 -3.81 2.80 -5.35
CA THR A 40 -4.00 1.37 -5.66
C THR A 40 -5.22 0.84 -4.91
N SER A 41 -6.14 0.15 -5.60
CA SER A 41 -7.23 -0.56 -4.92
C SER A 41 -6.65 -1.68 -4.05
N LEU A 42 -7.11 -1.80 -2.81
CA LEU A 42 -6.62 -2.84 -1.91
C LEU A 42 -7.00 -4.25 -2.41
N GLY A 43 -8.06 -4.39 -3.20
CA GLY A 43 -8.42 -5.68 -3.80
C GLY A 43 -7.40 -6.22 -4.80
N GLU A 44 -6.54 -5.36 -5.36
CA GLU A 44 -5.47 -5.78 -6.28
C GLU A 44 -4.28 -6.43 -5.56
N ILE A 45 -4.14 -6.17 -4.26
CA ILE A 45 -3.01 -6.64 -3.45
C ILE A 45 -3.42 -7.52 -2.27
N LEU A 46 -4.71 -7.52 -1.91
CA LEU A 46 -5.28 -8.33 -0.85
C LEU A 46 -6.42 -9.17 -1.41
N ARG A 47 -6.44 -10.43 -1.01
CA ARG A 47 -7.56 -11.33 -1.21
C ARG A 47 -7.82 -12.14 0.04
N PRO A 48 -9.07 -12.56 0.28
CA PRO A 48 -9.38 -13.52 1.32
C PRO A 48 -8.53 -14.81 1.13
N LYS A 49 -7.85 -15.29 2.19
CA LYS A 49 -7.21 -16.62 2.29
C LYS A 49 -8.22 -17.79 2.23
N PRO A 50 -8.19 -18.65 1.20
CA PRO A 50 -9.13 -19.77 1.09
C PRO A 50 -9.23 -20.63 2.36
N GLY A 51 -10.44 -21.03 2.72
CA GLY A 51 -10.70 -22.00 3.79
C GLY A 51 -10.71 -21.44 5.23
N ILE A 52 -10.74 -20.12 5.41
CA ILE A 52 -10.75 -19.47 6.74
C ILE A 52 -12.16 -18.94 7.15
N TRP A 53 -13.19 -19.13 6.33
CA TRP A 53 -14.55 -18.59 6.55
C TRP A 53 -15.61 -19.67 6.71
N GLU A 54 -16.55 -19.42 7.63
CA GLU A 54 -17.84 -20.11 7.71
C GLU A 54 -18.80 -19.49 6.66
N THR A 55 -18.75 -20.01 5.43
CA THR A 55 -19.74 -19.80 4.34
C THR A 55 -20.16 -18.35 3.98
N GLY A 56 -19.77 -17.86 2.80
CA GLY A 56 -20.41 -16.73 2.09
C GLY A 56 -20.00 -15.31 2.49
N ASP A 57 -19.21 -15.14 3.55
CA ASP A 57 -18.69 -13.83 3.99
C ASP A 57 -17.47 -13.35 3.21
N ASP A 58 -16.84 -14.21 2.40
CA ASP A 58 -15.66 -13.90 1.61
C ASP A 58 -15.93 -12.87 0.52
N ASP A 59 -17.09 -12.99 -0.13
CA ASP A 59 -17.53 -12.08 -1.17
C ASP A 59 -17.80 -10.67 -0.62
N LEU A 60 -18.42 -10.58 0.57
CA LEU A 60 -18.66 -9.31 1.26
C LEU A 60 -17.38 -8.68 1.78
N ALA A 61 -16.49 -9.47 2.40
CA ALA A 61 -15.18 -9.02 2.86
C ALA A 61 -14.32 -8.53 1.70
N TYR A 62 -14.28 -9.28 0.59
CA TYR A 62 -13.55 -8.90 -0.61
C TYR A 62 -14.10 -7.61 -1.22
N ARG A 63 -15.42 -7.48 -1.40
CA ARG A 63 -16.03 -6.23 -1.91
C ARG A 63 -15.75 -5.04 -0.99
N SER A 64 -15.83 -5.26 0.33
CA SER A 64 -15.50 -4.23 1.32
C SER A 64 -14.05 -3.77 1.17
N ILE A 65 -13.09 -4.67 1.01
CA ILE A 65 -11.68 -4.31 0.80
C ILE A 65 -11.44 -3.70 -0.59
N ASN A 66 -12.00 -4.25 -1.65
CA ASN A 66 -11.81 -3.79 -3.02
C ASN A 66 -12.37 -2.37 -3.28
N SER A 67 -13.34 -1.93 -2.49
CA SER A 67 -13.82 -0.54 -2.55
C SER A 67 -12.87 0.47 -1.87
N LYS A 68 -11.83 -0.01 -1.17
CA LYS A 68 -10.84 0.83 -0.49
C LYS A 68 -9.59 0.96 -1.34
N ARG A 69 -8.98 2.15 -1.29
CA ARG A 69 -7.72 2.48 -1.97
C ARG A 69 -6.67 2.86 -0.94
N ALA A 70 -5.43 2.47 -1.22
CA ALA A 70 -4.25 2.99 -0.57
C ALA A 70 -3.68 4.14 -1.40
N ASP A 71 -3.13 5.16 -0.74
CA ASP A 71 -2.46 6.26 -1.43
C ASP A 71 -1.26 5.76 -2.21
N PHE A 72 -0.44 4.89 -1.59
CA PHE A 72 0.67 4.24 -2.26
C PHE A 72 0.86 2.79 -1.82
N VAL A 73 1.26 1.94 -2.76
CA VAL A 73 1.76 0.59 -2.52
C VAL A 73 3.14 0.48 -3.14
N ILE A 74 4.12 0.01 -2.37
CA ILE A 74 5.41 -0.41 -2.89
C ILE A 74 5.38 -1.92 -3.03
N VAL A 75 5.55 -2.42 -4.27
CA VAL A 75 5.65 -3.84 -4.58
C VAL A 75 7.11 -4.24 -4.78
N ASP A 76 7.46 -5.47 -4.43
CA ASP A 76 8.77 -6.04 -4.68
C ASP A 76 8.96 -6.51 -6.14
N ARG A 77 10.11 -7.11 -6.43
CA ARG A 77 10.47 -7.60 -7.76
C ARG A 77 9.53 -8.68 -8.31
N LEU A 78 8.75 -9.35 -7.45
CA LEU A 78 7.76 -10.36 -7.81
C LEU A 78 6.35 -9.78 -7.93
N GLY A 79 6.19 -8.47 -7.70
CA GLY A 79 4.89 -7.80 -7.70
C GLY A 79 4.11 -7.98 -6.40
N ILE A 80 4.74 -8.50 -5.33
CA ILE A 80 4.09 -8.67 -4.03
C ILE A 80 4.18 -7.38 -3.22
N ALA A 81 3.08 -6.97 -2.58
CA ALA A 81 3.05 -5.79 -1.73
C ALA A 81 4.03 -5.91 -0.56
N ALA A 82 4.99 -4.98 -0.49
CA ALA A 82 6.01 -4.91 0.56
C ALA A 82 5.69 -3.85 1.62
N LEU A 83 5.08 -2.74 1.19
CA LEU A 83 4.73 -1.61 2.05
C LEU A 83 3.53 -0.86 1.47
N VAL A 84 2.56 -0.54 2.33
CA VAL A 84 1.49 0.42 2.03
C VAL A 84 1.80 1.74 2.74
N VAL A 85 1.61 2.86 2.06
CA VAL A 85 1.80 4.20 2.64
C VAL A 85 0.51 4.99 2.50
N GLU A 86 0.06 5.59 3.59
CA GLU A 86 -1.16 6.42 3.65
C GLU A 86 -0.80 7.82 4.14
N TYR A 87 -1.13 8.85 3.38
CA TYR A 87 -0.88 10.25 3.74
C TYR A 87 -2.11 10.85 4.45
N GLN A 88 -1.92 11.21 5.71
CA GLN A 88 -2.99 11.80 6.53
C GLN A 88 -2.90 13.32 6.43
N GLY A 89 -3.64 13.91 5.48
CA GLY A 89 -3.71 15.36 5.30
C GLY A 89 -4.38 16.10 6.46
N HIS A 90 -4.39 17.44 6.41
CA HIS A 90 -4.97 18.30 7.46
C HIS A 90 -6.50 18.14 7.66
N GLY A 91 -7.21 17.44 6.76
CA GLY A 91 -8.66 17.25 6.81
C GLY A 91 -9.17 15.98 7.50
N HIS A 92 -8.29 15.14 8.06
CA HIS A 92 -8.64 13.76 8.43
C HIS A 92 -9.35 13.55 9.78
N TYR A 93 -9.59 14.62 10.56
CA TYR A 93 -10.23 14.51 11.89
C TYR A 93 -11.75 14.70 11.91
N GLN A 94 -12.47 14.47 10.80
CA GLN A 94 -13.94 14.62 10.72
C GLN A 94 -14.61 13.31 10.27
N GLY A 95 -15.10 12.49 11.23
CA GLY A 95 -16.10 11.42 11.04
C GLY A 95 -15.64 10.12 10.33
N ASN A 96 -16.06 8.95 10.85
CA ASN A 96 -15.85 7.58 10.32
C ASN A 96 -14.42 7.19 9.83
N ALA A 97 -13.42 8.06 9.98
CA ALA A 97 -12.03 7.82 9.57
C ALA A 97 -11.42 6.68 10.39
N ALA A 98 -11.63 6.69 11.71
CA ALA A 98 -11.13 5.66 12.61
C ALA A 98 -11.58 4.24 12.24
N LEU A 99 -12.88 4.08 11.90
CA LEU A 99 -13.42 2.76 11.54
C LEU A 99 -12.90 2.29 10.16
N ARG A 100 -12.76 3.22 9.20
CA ARG A 100 -12.20 2.93 7.87
C ARG A 100 -10.74 2.52 7.94
N ASP A 101 -9.96 3.22 8.75
CA ASP A 101 -8.54 2.91 8.93
C ASP A 101 -8.33 1.61 9.72
N ALA A 102 -9.22 1.28 10.67
CA ALA A 102 -9.19 0.00 11.38
C ALA A 102 -9.29 -1.19 10.42
N VAL A 103 -10.27 -1.19 9.50
CA VAL A 103 -10.45 -2.28 8.51
C VAL A 103 -9.24 -2.41 7.60
N LYS A 104 -8.65 -1.30 7.14
CA LYS A 104 -7.43 -1.33 6.31
C LYS A 104 -6.26 -1.93 7.09
N ARG A 105 -6.04 -1.46 8.31
CA ARG A 105 -4.94 -1.92 9.16
C ARG A 105 -5.05 -3.40 9.47
N GLU A 106 -6.23 -3.88 9.82
CA GLU A 106 -6.47 -5.29 10.09
C GLU A 106 -6.23 -6.18 8.86
N ALA A 107 -6.77 -5.79 7.70
CA ALA A 107 -6.60 -6.55 6.46
C ALA A 107 -5.13 -6.60 6.02
N LEU A 108 -4.40 -5.49 6.11
CA LEU A 108 -2.97 -5.45 5.79
C LEU A 108 -2.14 -6.27 6.80
N THR A 109 -2.44 -6.15 8.09
CA THR A 109 -1.75 -6.89 9.16
C THR A 109 -1.94 -8.39 9.00
N SER A 110 -3.17 -8.85 8.72
CA SER A 110 -3.47 -10.28 8.50
C SER A 110 -2.81 -10.85 7.23
N ALA A 111 -2.54 -9.99 6.24
CA ALA A 111 -1.75 -10.32 5.05
C ALA A 111 -0.23 -10.18 5.25
N GLY A 112 0.24 -9.71 6.42
CA GLY A 112 1.66 -9.50 6.70
C GLY A 112 2.27 -8.28 6.01
N VAL A 113 1.45 -7.35 5.50
CA VAL A 113 1.88 -6.13 4.84
C VAL A 113 1.93 -4.99 5.85
N THR A 114 3.06 -4.29 5.93
CA THR A 114 3.19 -3.14 6.83
C THR A 114 2.52 -1.91 6.23
N MET A 115 1.82 -1.14 7.07
CA MET A 115 1.25 0.16 6.72
C MET A 115 2.05 1.28 7.40
N LEU A 116 2.55 2.23 6.63
CA LEU A 116 3.21 3.45 7.10
C LEU A 116 2.27 4.64 6.93
N GLU A 117 1.88 5.24 8.05
CA GLU A 117 1.06 6.46 8.04
C GLU A 117 1.96 7.69 8.07
N VAL A 118 1.83 8.55 7.06
CA VAL A 118 2.58 9.79 6.95
C VAL A 118 1.67 10.93 7.39
N PRO A 119 1.88 11.52 8.59
CA PRO A 119 1.06 12.63 9.07
C PRO A 119 1.29 13.89 8.23
N ALA A 120 0.35 14.83 8.23
CA ALA A 120 0.46 16.09 7.50
C ALA A 120 1.74 16.90 7.79
N ARG A 121 2.27 16.76 9.01
CA ARG A 121 3.59 17.28 9.42
C ARG A 121 4.53 16.10 9.56
N TYR A 122 5.36 15.89 8.54
CA TYR A 122 6.41 14.88 8.55
C TYR A 122 7.77 15.51 8.26
N ASN A 123 8.83 14.78 8.60
CA ASN A 123 10.18 15.10 8.16
C ASN A 123 10.60 14.09 7.09
N TRP A 124 11.29 14.58 6.06
CA TRP A 124 11.67 13.79 4.89
C TRP A 124 12.47 12.54 5.26
N ASP A 125 13.52 12.72 6.07
CA ASP A 125 14.45 11.66 6.45
C ASP A 125 13.80 10.56 7.30
N GLY A 126 12.81 10.93 8.11
CA GLY A 126 12.03 10.00 8.93
C GLY A 126 11.17 9.09 8.07
N VAL A 127 10.41 9.67 7.14
CA VAL A 127 9.60 8.88 6.18
C VAL A 127 10.52 8.01 5.32
N ALA A 128 11.61 8.56 4.82
CA ALA A 128 12.57 7.83 4.00
C ALA A 128 13.23 6.68 4.77
N GLY A 129 13.68 6.94 6.00
CA GLY A 129 14.36 5.98 6.86
C GLY A 129 13.43 4.83 7.28
N GLU A 130 12.18 5.13 7.60
CA GLU A 130 11.20 4.11 7.93
C GLU A 130 10.81 3.26 6.71
N ALA A 131 10.51 3.88 5.58
CA ALA A 131 10.26 3.16 4.33
C ALA A 131 11.44 2.24 3.98
N LYS A 132 12.68 2.75 4.06
CA LYS A 132 13.89 1.98 3.80
C LYS A 132 14.00 0.77 4.74
N ARG A 133 13.80 0.98 6.04
CA ARG A 133 13.85 -0.09 7.06
C ARG A 133 12.86 -1.20 6.77
N ILE A 134 11.62 -0.86 6.39
CA ILE A 134 10.57 -1.83 6.09
C ILE A 134 10.90 -2.61 4.82
N LEU A 135 11.30 -1.92 3.75
CA LEU A 135 11.61 -2.53 2.47
C LEU A 135 12.81 -3.49 2.55
N LEU A 136 13.87 -3.14 3.29
CA LEU A 136 15.00 -4.04 3.53
C LEU A 136 14.57 -5.33 4.23
N ARG A 137 13.78 -5.22 5.32
CA ARG A 137 13.25 -6.39 6.03
C ARG A 137 12.36 -7.27 5.14
N HIS A 138 11.61 -6.67 4.21
CA HIS A 138 10.82 -7.42 3.25
C HIS A 138 11.70 -8.15 2.24
N GLY A 139 12.67 -7.46 1.64
CA GLY A 139 13.60 -8.03 0.66
C GLY A 139 14.36 -9.25 1.20
N ASP A 140 14.85 -9.18 2.43
CA ASP A 140 15.54 -10.30 3.08
C ASP A 140 14.65 -11.55 3.21
N ARG A 141 13.35 -11.37 3.50
CA ARG A 141 12.38 -12.46 3.57
C ARG A 141 12.07 -13.04 2.19
N THR A 142 11.84 -12.19 1.20
CA THR A 142 11.59 -12.62 -0.18
C THR A 142 12.76 -13.46 -0.70
N ASP A 143 14.00 -13.00 -0.49
CA ASP A 143 15.20 -13.70 -0.96
C ASP A 143 15.42 -15.03 -0.22
N GLY A 144 15.10 -15.09 1.07
CA GLY A 144 15.09 -16.34 1.82
C GLY A 144 14.10 -17.36 1.27
N MET A 145 12.90 -16.92 0.89
CA MET A 145 11.84 -17.80 0.37
C MET A 145 12.17 -18.35 -1.01
N VAL A 146 12.68 -17.52 -1.92
CA VAL A 146 13.12 -17.94 -3.27
C VAL A 146 14.21 -19.01 -3.18
N ARG A 147 15.22 -18.82 -2.31
CA ARG A 147 16.31 -19.79 -2.12
C ARG A 147 15.84 -21.15 -1.59
N ILE A 148 14.76 -21.20 -0.82
CA ILE A 148 14.18 -22.45 -0.32
C ILE A 148 13.44 -23.19 -1.44
N SER A 149 12.71 -22.46 -2.29
CA SER A 149 11.98 -23.05 -3.41
C SER A 149 12.89 -23.63 -4.51
N GLU A 150 14.07 -23.03 -4.73
CA GLU A 150 15.04 -23.51 -5.74
C GLU A 150 15.82 -24.77 -5.32
N LYS A 151 15.76 -25.15 -4.03
CA LYS A 151 16.43 -26.36 -3.50
C LYS A 151 15.56 -27.61 -3.52
N ARG A 152 14.35 -27.55 -4.08
CA ARG A 152 13.42 -28.69 -4.18
C ARG A 152 13.32 -29.23 -5.60
#